data_AF-A0A0M5KGT1-F1
#
_entry.id   AF-A0A0M5KGT1-F1
#
_cell.length_a   1.000
_cell.length_b   1.000
_cell.length_c   1.000
_cell.angle_alpha   90.00
_cell.angle_beta   90.00
_cell.angle_gamma   90.00
#
_symmetry.space_group_name_H-M   'P 1'
#
loop_
_entity.id
_entity.type
_entity.pdbx_description
1 polymer ?
#
loop_
_entity_poly.entity_id
_entity_poly.type
_entity_poly.pdbx_seq_one_letter_code
_entity_poly.pdbx_strand_id
1 'polypeptide(L)'
;MKKSLSLITYISLSVFLLNQILVIAFIKSIYYELNNKSLEDIVYIIVISSIVFLLIVAFVAFISIIKNTTKSTFVGSIILIILGIILFFTIISFTWIFGIINIICGLIFISIGSIHLKTTREYL
;
A
#
# COMPACT_ATOMS: atom_id res chain seq x y z
N MET A 1 7.20 -19.66 11.89
CA MET A 1 6.23 -18.84 11.13
C MET A 1 6.45 -17.32 11.20
N LYS A 2 6.74 -16.70 12.37
CA LYS A 2 6.89 -15.24 12.47
C LYS A 2 7.91 -14.62 11.50
N LYS A 3 9.07 -15.27 11.28
CA LYS A 3 10.09 -14.82 10.32
C LYS A 3 9.63 -14.86 8.85
N SER A 4 8.83 -15.86 8.45
CA SER A 4 8.35 -15.94 7.06
C SER A 4 7.26 -14.92 6.78
N LEU A 5 6.37 -14.64 7.74
CA LEU A 5 5.35 -13.59 7.60
C LEU A 5 5.98 -12.20 7.43
N SER A 6 6.99 -11.87 8.25
CA SER A 6 7.69 -10.59 8.16
C SER A 6 8.38 -10.41 6.80
N LEU A 7 9.00 -11.47 6.27
CA LEU A 7 9.59 -11.47 4.94
C LEU A 7 8.53 -11.16 3.86
N ILE A 8 7.38 -11.85 3.91
CA ILE A 8 6.29 -11.61 2.96
C ILE A 8 5.80 -10.16 3.06
N THR A 9 5.67 -9.62 4.27
CA THR A 9 5.30 -8.20 4.46
C THR A 9 6.28 -7.25 3.78
N TYR A 10 7.59 -7.46 3.96
CA TYR A 10 8.60 -6.59 3.34
C TYR A 10 8.62 -6.71 1.81
N ILE A 11 8.45 -7.93 1.28
CA ILE A 11 8.35 -8.15 -0.17
C ILE A 11 7.11 -7.43 -0.72
N SER A 12 5.95 -7.63 -0.11
CA SER A 12 4.71 -6.98 -0.55
C SER A 12 4.77 -5.47 -0.41
N LEU A 13 5.40 -4.94 0.64
CA LEU A 13 5.63 -3.50 0.80
C LEU A 13 6.54 -2.96 -0.31
N SER A 14 7.61 -3.67 -0.65
CA SER A 14 8.53 -3.30 -1.72
C SER A 14 7.85 -3.30 -3.08
N VAL A 15 7.06 -4.33 -3.39
CA VAL A 15 6.26 -4.42 -4.62
C VAL A 15 5.25 -3.28 -4.69
N PHE A 16 4.58 -2.99 -3.57
CA PHE A 16 3.63 -1.89 -3.49
C PHE A 16 4.29 -0.53 -3.76
N LEU A 17 5.42 -0.24 -3.11
CA LEU A 17 6.16 1.01 -3.31
C LEU A 17 6.64 1.15 -4.77
N LEU A 18 7.17 0.07 -5.34
CA LEU A 18 7.57 0.04 -6.74
C LEU A 18 6.38 0.29 -7.67
N ASN A 19 5.21 -0.29 -7.37
CA ASN A 19 3.99 -0.02 -8.12
C ASN A 19 3.60 1.46 -8.09
N GLN A 20 3.68 2.12 -6.93
CA GLN A 20 3.37 3.55 -6.83
C GLN A 20 4.36 4.43 -7.61
N ILE A 21 5.64 4.08 -7.62
CA ILE A 21 6.65 4.77 -8.44
C ILE A 21 6.33 4.60 -9.94
N LEU A 22 6.01 3.37 -10.36
CA LEU A 22 5.64 3.06 -11.74
C LEU A 22 4.36 3.80 -12.17
N VAL A 23 3.36 3.88 -11.28
CA VAL A 23 2.16 4.69 -11.52
C VAL A 23 2.56 6.13 -11.78
N ILE A 24 3.32 6.77 -10.89
CA ILE A 24 3.71 8.18 -11.07
C ILE A 24 4.48 8.39 -12.38
N ALA A 25 5.37 7.45 -12.73
CA ALA A 25 6.19 7.54 -13.93
C ALA A 25 5.40 7.33 -15.24
N PHE A 26 4.48 6.36 -15.27
CA PHE A 26 3.89 5.87 -16.52
C PHE A 26 2.41 6.19 -16.70
N ILE A 27 1.72 6.66 -15.66
CA ILE A 27 0.27 6.87 -15.72
C ILE A 27 -0.13 7.85 -16.82
N LYS A 28 0.64 8.93 -17.03
CA LYS A 28 0.39 9.90 -18.09
C LYS A 28 0.48 9.26 -19.48
N SER A 29 1.52 8.47 -19.73
CA SER A 29 1.73 7.80 -21.02
C SER A 29 0.62 6.79 -21.30
N ILE A 30 0.27 5.98 -20.31
CA ILE A 30 -0.76 4.93 -20.44
C ILE A 30 -2.14 5.54 -20.64
N TYR A 31 -2.49 6.61 -19.90
CA TYR A 31 -3.79 7.28 -20.07
C TYR A 31 -3.92 7.98 -21.41
N TYR A 32 -2.85 8.61 -21.90
CA TYR A 32 -2.86 9.28 -23.20
C TYR A 32 -3.15 8.30 -24.33
N GLU A 33 -2.52 7.13 -24.30
CA GLU A 33 -2.67 6.10 -25.32
C GLU A 33 -4.02 5.37 -25.27
N LEU A 34 -4.60 5.21 -24.08
CA LEU A 34 -5.89 4.52 -23.91
C LEU A 34 -7.11 5.41 -24.16
N ASN A 35 -7.07 6.70 -23.79
CA ASN A 35 -8.27 7.54 -23.77
C ASN A 35 -8.36 8.60 -24.88
N ASN A 36 -7.33 8.73 -25.76
CA ASN A 36 -7.32 9.64 -26.92
C ASN A 36 -7.75 11.10 -26.63
N LYS A 37 -7.81 11.51 -25.36
CA LYS A 37 -8.26 12.82 -24.88
C LYS A 37 -7.43 13.26 -23.69
N SER A 38 -7.20 14.57 -23.62
CA SER A 38 -6.47 15.30 -22.58
C SER A 38 -7.24 15.33 -21.25
N LEU A 39 -7.43 14.18 -20.60
CA LEU A 39 -7.89 14.12 -19.22
C LEU A 39 -6.71 14.36 -18.26
N GLU A 40 -6.04 15.51 -18.41
CA GLU A 40 -4.88 15.88 -17.62
C GLU A 40 -5.22 15.97 -16.13
N ASP A 41 -6.43 16.43 -15.79
CA ASP A 41 -6.91 16.54 -14.42
C ASP A 41 -6.99 15.18 -13.72
N ILE A 42 -7.45 14.13 -14.43
CA ILE A 42 -7.53 12.78 -13.86
C ILE A 42 -6.13 12.23 -13.60
N VAL A 43 -5.21 12.38 -14.55
CA VAL A 43 -3.81 11.98 -14.38
C VAL A 43 -3.19 12.68 -13.18
N TYR A 44 -3.47 13.97 -13.00
CA TYR A 44 -2.96 14.75 -11.88
C TYR A 44 -3.52 14.29 -10.53
N ILE A 45 -4.84 14.03 -10.44
CA ILE A 45 -5.49 13.46 -9.24
C ILE A 45 -4.84 12.13 -8.87
N ILE A 46 -4.58 11.29 -9.87
CA ILE A 46 -3.95 9.98 -9.69
C ILE A 46 -2.53 10.12 -9.12
N VAL A 47 -1.72 11.01 -9.69
CA VAL A 47 -0.34 11.25 -9.23
C VAL A 47 -0.33 11.80 -7.80
N ILE A 48 -1.17 12.78 -7.48
CA ILE A 48 -1.28 13.32 -6.12
C ILE A 48 -1.68 12.22 -5.14
N SER A 49 -2.68 11.40 -5.48
CA SER A 49 -3.14 10.30 -4.63
C SER A 49 -2.00 9.32 -4.33
N SER A 50 -1.21 8.94 -5.34
CA SER A 50 -0.02 8.11 -5.17
C SER A 50 1.03 8.73 -4.25
N ILE A 51 1.31 10.03 -4.39
CA ILE A 51 2.27 10.75 -3.53
C ILE A 51 1.79 10.80 -2.08
N VAL A 52 0.50 11.11 -1.86
CA VAL A 52 -0.10 11.11 -0.51
C VAL A 52 0.02 9.73 0.13
N PHE A 53 -0.19 8.66 -0.64
CA PHE A 53 -0.01 7.29 -0.16
C PHE A 53 1.42 7.00 0.28
N LEU A 54 2.41 7.41 -0.53
CA LEU A 54 3.82 7.25 -0.19
C LEU A 54 4.18 8.02 1.09
N LEU A 55 3.64 9.22 1.27
CA LEU A 55 3.83 10.01 2.50
C LEU A 55 3.24 9.32 3.73
N ILE A 56 2.05 8.74 3.63
CA ILE A 56 1.44 7.99 4.74
C ILE A 56 2.34 6.81 5.13
N VAL A 57 2.83 6.04 4.15
CA VAL A 57 3.75 4.91 4.42
C VAL A 57 5.05 5.39 5.06
N ALA A 58 5.63 6.49 4.57
CA ALA A 58 6.84 7.08 5.13
C ALA A 58 6.63 7.55 6.59
N PHE A 59 5.49 8.18 6.88
CA PHE A 59 5.13 8.64 8.21
C PHE A 59 4.96 7.47 9.19
N VAL A 60 4.29 6.41 8.76
CA VAL A 60 4.14 5.16 9.54
C VAL A 60 5.49 4.52 9.83
N ALA A 61 6.36 4.44 8.82
CA ALA A 61 7.71 3.89 8.99
C ALA A 61 8.52 4.73 9.99
N PHE A 62 8.44 6.05 9.90
CA PHE A 62 9.11 6.98 10.81
C PHE A 62 8.63 6.81 12.27
N ILE A 63 7.33 6.73 12.50
CA ILE A 63 6.77 6.46 13.85
C ILE A 63 7.29 5.13 14.39
N SER A 64 7.35 4.10 13.54
CA SER A 64 7.80 2.77 13.92
C SER A 64 9.30 2.73 14.28
N ILE A 65 10.13 3.53 13.60
CA ILE A 65 11.57 3.67 13.90
C ILE A 65 11.77 4.38 15.25
N ILE A 66 10.98 5.43 15.53
CA ILE A 66 11.12 6.22 16.77
C ILE A 66 10.59 5.45 17.99
N LYS A 67 9.47 4.74 17.86
CA LYS A 67 8.88 3.95 18.95
C LYS A 67 9.31 2.49 18.87
N ASN A 68 10.51 2.20 19.35
CA ASN A 68 11.05 0.84 19.51
C ASN A 68 10.36 0.08 20.67
N THR A 69 9.08 -0.24 20.56
CA THR A 69 8.31 -0.91 21.63
C THR A 69 7.39 -2.01 21.08
N THR A 70 7.12 -3.02 21.90
CA THR A 70 6.22 -4.16 21.61
C THR A 70 4.77 -3.74 21.30
N LYS A 71 4.34 -2.52 21.65
CA LYS A 71 3.07 -1.94 21.18
C LYS A 71 3.09 -1.60 19.68
N SER A 72 4.27 -1.51 19.06
CA SER A 72 4.42 -1.18 17.63
C SER A 72 3.95 -2.31 16.72
N THR A 73 3.97 -3.58 17.16
CA THR A 73 3.48 -4.70 16.34
C THR A 73 1.96 -4.72 16.24
N PHE A 74 1.25 -4.43 17.34
CA PHE A 74 -0.20 -4.31 17.35
C PHE A 74 -0.66 -3.12 16.48
N VAL A 75 -0.04 -1.94 16.69
CA VAL A 75 -0.33 -0.74 15.89
C VAL A 75 0.03 -0.95 14.42
N GLY A 76 1.18 -1.57 14.14
CA GLY A 76 1.61 -1.91 12.79
C GLY A 76 0.67 -2.87 12.08
N SER A 77 0.08 -3.83 12.81
CA SER A 77 -0.93 -4.75 12.28
C SER A 77 -2.21 -4.02 11.87
N ILE A 78 -2.69 -3.08 12.70
CA ILE A 78 -3.84 -2.24 12.39
C ILE A 78 -3.54 -1.37 11.16
N ILE A 79 -2.35 -0.79 11.09
CA ILE A 79 -1.94 0.06 9.96
C ILE A 79 -1.88 -0.76 8.67
N LEU A 80 -1.36 -1.99 8.70
CA LEU A 80 -1.36 -2.90 7.53
C LEU A 80 -2.78 -3.20 7.03
N ILE A 81 -3.72 -3.43 7.94
CA ILE A 81 -5.13 -3.66 7.58
C ILE A 81 -5.73 -2.40 6.95
N ILE A 82 -5.52 -1.23 7.55
CA ILE A 82 -6.03 0.05 7.03
C ILE A 82 -5.44 0.32 5.65
N LEU A 83 -4.11 0.21 5.49
CA LEU A 83 -3.45 0.35 4.20
C LEU A 83 -4.04 -0.61 3.17
N GLY A 84 -4.25 -1.87 3.55
CA GLY A 84 -4.82 -2.86 2.65
C GLY A 84 -6.25 -2.52 2.20
N ILE A 85 -7.10 -2.00 3.08
CA ILE A 85 -8.46 -1.55 2.73
C ILE A 85 -8.40 -0.36 1.76
N ILE A 86 -7.54 0.63 2.03
CA ILE A 86 -7.43 1.81 1.16
C ILE A 86 -6.99 1.38 -0.24
N LEU A 87 -6.12 0.36 -0.37
CA LEU A 87 -5.67 -0.15 -1.67
C LEU A 87 -6.78 -0.72 -2.54
N PHE A 88 -7.88 -1.21 -1.98
CA PHE A 88 -9.01 -1.69 -2.78
C PHE A 88 -9.69 -0.58 -3.57
N PHE A 89 -9.79 0.63 -3.02
CA PHE A 89 -10.42 1.76 -3.69
C PHE A 89 -9.60 2.27 -4.88
N THR A 90 -8.33 1.87 -4.95
CA THR A 90 -7.42 2.32 -6.00
C THR A 90 -7.71 1.73 -7.38
N ILE A 91 -8.56 0.69 -7.48
CA ILE A 91 -9.00 0.13 -8.77
C ILE A 91 -9.84 1.12 -9.58
N ILE A 92 -10.56 2.01 -8.89
CA ILE A 92 -11.46 3.00 -9.52
C ILE A 92 -10.64 4.18 -10.06
N SER A 93 -9.51 4.46 -9.41
CA SER A 93 -8.69 5.63 -9.70
C SER A 93 -7.53 5.34 -10.65
N PHE A 94 -6.88 4.17 -10.55
CA PHE A 94 -5.76 3.82 -11.44
C PHE A 94 -6.24 3.08 -12.70
N THR A 95 -5.36 2.99 -13.69
CA THR A 95 -5.56 2.02 -14.78
C THR A 95 -5.64 0.59 -14.20
N TRP A 96 -6.44 -0.26 -14.86
CA TRP A 96 -6.65 -1.65 -14.48
C TRP A 96 -5.37 -2.42 -14.08
N ILE A 97 -4.27 -2.22 -14.82
CA ILE A 97 -2.97 -2.86 -14.56
C ILE A 97 -2.45 -2.53 -13.16
N PHE A 98 -2.36 -1.24 -12.82
CA PHE A 98 -1.83 -0.81 -11.53
C PHE A 98 -2.83 -1.05 -10.39
N GLY A 99 -4.12 -0.95 -10.68
CA GLY A 99 -5.20 -1.25 -9.73
C GLY A 99 -5.20 -2.71 -9.26
N ILE A 100 -5.02 -3.66 -10.19
CA ILE A 100 -4.95 -5.11 -9.86
C ILE A 100 -3.77 -5.41 -8.93
N ILE A 101 -2.59 -4.85 -9.22
CA ILE A 101 -1.39 -5.04 -8.38
C ILE A 101 -1.65 -4.51 -6.96
N ASN A 102 -2.28 -3.33 -6.83
CA ASN A 102 -2.62 -2.76 -5.52
C ASN A 102 -3.62 -3.64 -4.76
N ILE A 103 -4.61 -4.24 -5.40
CA ILE A 103 -5.56 -5.15 -4.74
C ILE A 103 -4.86 -6.39 -4.21
N ILE A 104 -3.98 -7.00 -5.01
CA ILE A 104 -3.22 -8.17 -4.57
C ILE A 104 -2.39 -7.81 -3.34
N CYS A 105 -1.69 -6.66 -3.38
CA CYS A 105 -0.95 -6.16 -2.23
C CYS A 105 -1.86 -5.89 -1.02
N GLY A 106 -3.04 -5.31 -1.24
CA GLY A 106 -4.01 -5.00 -0.20
C GLY A 106 -4.55 -6.24 0.51
N LEU A 107 -4.89 -7.29 -0.25
CA LEU A 107 -5.29 -8.59 0.29
C LEU A 107 -4.18 -9.21 1.15
N ILE A 108 -2.93 -9.13 0.69
CA ILE A 108 -1.78 -9.64 1.44
C ILE A 108 -1.58 -8.86 2.74
N PHE A 109 -1.68 -7.52 2.71
CA PHE A 109 -1.54 -6.68 3.91
C PHE A 109 -2.65 -6.94 4.93
N ILE A 110 -3.91 -7.07 4.50
CA ILE A 110 -5.02 -7.41 5.39
C ILE A 110 -4.79 -8.78 6.04
N SER A 111 -4.39 -9.77 5.23
CA SER A 111 -4.16 -11.13 5.70
C SER A 111 -3.04 -11.19 6.75
N ILE A 112 -1.89 -10.58 6.45
CA ILE A 112 -0.74 -10.54 7.36
C ILE A 112 -1.07 -9.73 8.62
N GLY A 113 -1.68 -8.55 8.46
CA GLY A 113 -2.09 -7.73 9.60
C GLY A 113 -3.05 -8.47 10.53
N SER A 114 -4.01 -9.20 9.97
CA SER A 114 -4.96 -10.00 10.75
C SER A 114 -4.29 -11.16 11.51
N ILE A 115 -3.34 -11.86 10.87
CA ILE A 115 -2.56 -12.93 11.50
C ILE A 115 -1.69 -12.38 12.64
N HIS A 116 -1.02 -11.24 12.42
CA HIS A 116 -0.20 -10.60 13.45
C HIS A 116 -1.05 -10.06 14.61
N LEU A 117 -2.23 -9.52 14.34
CA LEU A 117 -3.13 -9.03 15.37
C LEU A 117 -3.66 -10.17 16.26
N LYS A 118 -4.07 -11.29 15.65
CA LYS A 118 -4.48 -12.51 16.39
C LYS A 118 -3.35 -13.04 17.27
N THR A 119 -2.17 -13.22 16.69
CA THR A 119 -1.00 -13.76 17.42
C THR A 119 -0.43 -12.81 18.46
N THR A 120 -0.72 -11.51 18.41
CA THR A 120 -0.30 -10.57 19.46
C THR A 120 -1.29 -10.58 20.63
N ARG A 121 -2.58 -10.81 20.37
CA ARG A 121 -3.63 -10.89 21.40
C ARG A 121 -3.57 -12.17 22.23
N GLU A 122 -3.09 -13.27 21.68
CA GLU A 122 -2.90 -14.55 22.40
C GLU A 122 -1.75 -14.51 23.43
N TYR A 123 -0.88 -13.49 23.39
CA TYR A 123 0.31 -13.36 24.24
C TYR A 123 0.27 -12.14 25.18
N LEU A 124 -0.88 -11.44 25.22
CA LEU A 124 -1.21 -10.37 26.18
C LEU A 124 -2.18 -10.91 27.22
#